data_AF-A0A948R1B3-F1
#
_entry.id   AF-A0A948R1B3-F1
#
_cell.length_a   1.000
_cell.length_b   1.000
_cell.length_c   1.000
_cell.angle_alpha   90.00
_cell.angle_beta   90.00
_cell.angle_gamma   90.00
#
_symmetry.space_group_name_H-M   'P 1'
#
loop_
_entity.id
_entity.type
_entity.pdbx_description
1 polymer ?
#
loop_
_entity_poly.entity_id
_entity_poly.type
_entity_poly.pdbx_seq_one_letter_code
_entity_poly.pdbx_strand_id
1 'polypeptide(L)' 'MAKDEKTSAAVASIASKAMKDPKSVSPAEIKKLAASALTQVADKPKAAAKAPAKKAAAPAKPAAKAAAAKKAKK' A
#
# COMPACT_ATOMS: atom_id res chain seq x y z
N MET A 1 -4.00 -20.28 -4.83
CA MET A 1 -3.54 -19.41 -3.71
C MET A 1 -4.73 -19.26 -2.78
N ALA A 2 -4.54 -19.42 -1.47
CA ALA A 2 -5.64 -19.31 -0.52
C ALA A 2 -6.30 -17.93 -0.67
N LYS A 3 -7.63 -17.90 -0.70
CA LYS A 3 -8.43 -16.70 -1.01
C LYS A 3 -8.21 -15.56 0.00
N ASP A 4 -7.62 -15.91 1.13
CA ASP A 4 -7.42 -15.09 2.32
C ASP A 4 -5.94 -15.03 2.72
N GLU A 5 -4.99 -15.04 1.78
CA GLU A 5 -3.58 -14.77 2.07
C GLU A 5 -3.11 -13.50 1.36
N LYS A 6 -2.81 -12.45 2.12
CA LYS A 6 -2.09 -11.28 1.61
C LYS A 6 -0.60 -11.47 1.80
N THR A 7 0.12 -11.63 0.70
CA THR A 7 1.57 -11.50 0.64
C THR A 7 1.95 -10.16 0.00
N SER A 8 3.07 -9.58 0.41
CA SER A 8 3.54 -8.31 -0.16
C SER A 8 3.92 -8.49 -1.64
N ALA A 9 3.76 -7.45 -2.46
CA ALA A 9 4.08 -7.49 -3.89
C ALA A 9 5.53 -7.93 -4.16
N ALA A 10 6.46 -7.57 -3.27
CA ALA A 10 7.86 -7.98 -3.36
C ALA A 10 8.03 -9.51 -3.21
N VAL A 11 7.36 -10.12 -2.23
CA VAL A 11 7.40 -11.57 -2.02
C VAL A 11 6.72 -12.31 -3.17
N ALA A 12 5.58 -11.81 -3.65
CA ALA A 12 4.90 -12.39 -4.81
C ALA A 12 5.77 -12.34 -6.08
N SER A 13 6.50 -11.25 -6.30
CA SER A 13 7.43 -11.12 -7.42
C SER A 13 8.61 -12.09 -7.30
N ILE A 14 9.17 -12.26 -6.10
CA ILE A 14 10.26 -13.23 -5.85
C ILE A 14 9.76 -14.66 -6.10
N ALA A 15 8.59 -15.01 -5.59
CA ALA A 15 7.98 -16.32 -5.81
C ALA A 15 7.78 -16.60 -7.30
N SER A 16 7.26 -15.62 -8.05
CA SER A 16 7.05 -15.76 -9.50
C SER A 16 8.36 -16.01 -10.26
N LYS A 17 9.44 -15.30 -9.89
CA LYS A 17 10.78 -15.53 -10.47
C LYS A 17 11.31 -16.91 -10.13
N ALA A 18 11.21 -17.32 -8.86
CA ALA A 18 11.66 -18.63 -8.39
C ALA A 18 10.92 -19.80 -9.06
N MET A 19 9.62 -19.67 -9.32
CA MET A 19 8.84 -20.69 -10.03
C MET A 19 9.17 -20.77 -11.54
N LYS A 20 9.55 -19.64 -12.15
CA LYS A 20 9.96 -19.57 -13.56
C LYS A 20 11.37 -20.15 -13.76
N ASP A 21 12.31 -19.72 -12.92
CA ASP A 21 13.69 -20.21 -12.88
C ASP A 21 14.24 -20.10 -11.45
N PRO A 22 14.44 -21.24 -10.75
CA PRO A 22 14.93 -21.23 -9.37
C PRO A 22 16.37 -20.74 -9.24
N LYS A 23 17.18 -20.69 -10.31
CA LYS A 23 18.55 -20.14 -10.27
C LYS A 23 18.58 -18.62 -10.41
N SER A 24 17.46 -18.00 -10.79
CA SER A 24 17.36 -16.55 -11.02
C SER A 24 17.18 -15.71 -9.75
N VAL A 25 17.01 -16.37 -8.60
CA VAL A 25 16.81 -15.74 -7.28
C VAL A 25 18.06 -15.88 -6.42
N SER A 26 18.42 -14.77 -5.77
CA SER A 26 19.56 -14.70 -4.87
C SER A 26 19.30 -15.38 -3.52
N PRO A 27 20.35 -15.75 -2.76
CA PRO A 27 20.19 -16.28 -1.41
C PRO A 27 19.40 -15.35 -0.47
N ALA A 28 19.50 -14.04 -0.65
CA ALA A 28 18.75 -13.06 0.14
C ALA A 28 17.24 -13.09 -0.18
N GLU A 29 16.87 -13.24 -1.46
CA GLU A 29 15.48 -13.39 -1.89
C GLU A 29 14.89 -14.72 -1.40
N ILE A 30 15.67 -15.80 -1.44
CA ILE A 30 15.27 -17.11 -0.90
C ILE A 30 14.97 -17.00 0.60
N LYS A 31 15.84 -16.34 1.38
CA LYS A 31 15.60 -16.11 2.82
C LYS A 31 14.33 -15.30 3.07
N LYS A 32 14.06 -14.26 2.27
CA LYS A 32 12.83 -13.45 2.38
C LYS A 32 11.58 -14.28 2.06
N LEU A 33 11.63 -15.08 1.00
CA LEU A 33 10.53 -15.95 0.60
C LEU A 33 10.26 -17.01 1.68
N ALA A 34 11.31 -17.68 2.18
CA ALA A 34 11.21 -18.69 3.23
C ALA A 34 10.68 -18.10 4.55
N ALA A 35 11.18 -16.93 4.96
CA ALA A 35 10.67 -16.23 6.15
C ALA A 35 9.17 -15.90 6.01
N SER A 36 8.75 -15.46 4.81
CA SER A 36 7.33 -15.19 4.55
C SER A 36 6.47 -16.45 4.59
N ALA A 37 6.99 -17.59 4.13
CA ALA A 37 6.26 -18.86 4.16
C ALA A 37 6.15 -19.44 5.58
N LEU A 38 7.20 -19.30 6.41
CA LEU A 38 7.21 -19.81 7.78
C LEU A 38 6.38 -18.96 8.75
N THR A 39 6.15 -17.69 8.42
CA THR A 39 5.36 -16.75 9.23
C THR A 39 3.99 -16.47 8.62
N GLN A 40 3.63 -17.16 7.54
CA GLN A 40 2.33 -17.01 6.89
C GLN A 40 1.25 -17.46 7.88
N VAL A 41 0.34 -16.53 8.19
CA VAL A 41 -0.87 -16.79 8.97
C VAL A 41 -2.04 -16.44 8.07
N ALA A 42 -3.10 -17.26 8.13
CA ALA A 42 -4.33 -16.97 7.41
C ALA A 42 -4.83 -15.55 7.76
N ASP A 43 -5.17 -14.75 6.75
CA ASP A 43 -5.75 -13.43 6.96
C ASP A 43 -7.07 -13.64 7.71
N LYS A 44 -7.16 -13.01 8.88
CA LYS A 44 -8.41 -13.07 9.64
C LYS A 44 -9.47 -12.35 8.83
N PRO A 45 -10.70 -12.89 8.72
CA PRO A 45 -11.76 -12.23 7.99
C PRO A 45 -11.86 -10.79 8.48
N LYS A 46 -11.63 -9.85 7.57
CA LYS A 46 -11.66 -8.43 7.86
C LYS A 46 -13.06 -8.12 8.37
N ALA A 47 -13.20 -7.93 9.69
CA ALA A 47 -14.42 -7.41 10.27
C ALA A 47 -14.78 -6.15 9.46
N ALA A 48 -15.99 -6.14 8.90
CA ALA A 48 -16.45 -5.05 8.06
C ALA A 48 -16.09 -3.74 8.74
N ALA A 49 -15.26 -2.94 8.09
CA ALA A 49 -14.92 -1.62 8.59
C ALA A 49 -16.25 -0.90 8.80
N LYS A 50 -16.65 -0.67 10.06
CA LYS A 50 -17.72 0.27 10.35
C LYS A 50 -17.34 1.53 9.60
N ALA A 51 -18.23 1.97 8.72
CA ALA A 51 -18.02 3.13 7.87
C ALA A 51 -17.37 4.25 8.69
N PRO A 52 -16.36 4.96 8.17
CA PRO A 52 -15.83 6.11 8.88
C PRO A 52 -17.02 7.01 9.21
N ALA A 53 -17.28 7.18 10.51
CA ALA A 53 -18.29 8.12 10.97
C ALA A 53 -17.99 9.43 10.25
N LYS A 54 -18.93 9.83 9.38
CA LYS A 54 -18.85 11.01 8.54
C LYS A 54 -18.48 12.16 9.47
N LYS A 55 -17.19 12.55 9.49
CA LYS A 55 -16.75 13.71 10.26
C LYS A 55 -17.52 14.86 9.65
N ALA A 56 -18.48 15.37 10.43
CA ALA A 56 -19.32 16.49 10.05
C ALA A 56 -18.42 17.57 9.46
N ALA A 57 -18.79 18.03 8.27
CA ALA A 57 -18.09 19.10 7.58
C ALA A 57 -17.91 20.27 8.56
N ALA A 58 -16.66 20.56 8.90
CA ALA A 58 -16.33 21.86 9.44
C ALA A 58 -16.74 22.90 8.38
N PRO A 59 -17.55 23.91 8.71
CA PRO A 59 -17.98 24.91 7.74
C PRO A 59 -16.75 25.58 7.11
N ALA A 60 -16.77 25.67 5.79
CA ALA A 60 -15.78 26.36 5.00
C ALA A 60 -15.60 27.78 5.56
N LYS A 61 -14.38 28.11 5.99
CA LYS A 61 -13.99 29.50 6.22
C LYS A 61 -14.09 30.23 4.86
N PRO A 62 -14.83 31.35 4.76
CA PRO A 62 -14.97 32.06 3.49
C PRO A 62 -13.63 32.63 3.03
N ALA A 63 -13.33 32.38 1.75
CA ALA A 63 -12.20 32.95 1.04
C ALA A 63 -12.30 34.48 1.06
N ALA A 64 -11.36 35.13 1.77
CA ALA A 64 -11.14 36.56 1.63
C ALA A 64 -10.55 36.83 0.25
N LYS A 65 -11.42 37.34 -0.63
CA LYS A 65 -11.11 38.00 -1.88
C LYS A 65 -10.27 39.26 -1.59
N ALA A 66 -9.03 39.29 -2.06
CA ALA A 66 -8.32 40.53 -2.33
C ALA A 66 -7.46 40.33 -3.57
N ALA A 67 -8.00 40.78 -4.71
CA ALA A 67 -7.29 40.98 -5.95
C ALA A 67 -6.65 42.38 -5.94
N ALA A 68 -5.36 42.49 -6.27
CA ALA A 68 -4.73 43.64 -6.93
C ALA A 68 -3.29 43.24 -7.28
N ALA A 69 -2.99 42.86 -8.52
CA ALA A 69 -2.66 43.74 -9.63
C ALA A 69 -1.18 44.23 -9.62
N LYS A 70 -0.40 43.57 -10.50
CA LYS A 70 0.56 44.14 -11.46
C LYS A 70 1.76 44.98 -10.95
N LYS A 71 2.94 44.42 -11.25
CA LYS A 71 4.01 44.98 -12.11
C LYS A 71 4.88 46.11 -11.51
N ALA A 72 6.13 45.76 -11.18
CA ALA A 72 7.26 46.67 -11.35
C ALA A 72 8.49 45.86 -11.81
N LYS A 73 8.90 46.14 -13.05
CA LYS A 73 10.12 45.69 -13.71
C LYS A 73 11.01 46.92 -13.80
N LYS A 74 12.26 46.75 -13.38
CA LYS A 74 13.46 47.56 -13.64
C LYS A 74 13.54 48.91 -12.94
#